data_AF-A0A7Y3NE63-F1
#
_entry.id   AF-A0A7Y3NE63-F1
#
_cell.length_a   1.000
_cell.length_b   1.000
_cell.length_c   1.000
_cell.angle_alpha   90.00
_cell.angle_beta   90.00
_cell.angle_gamma   90.00
#
_symmetry.space_group_name_H-M   'P 1'
#
loop_
_entity.id
_entity.type
_entity.pdbx_description
1 polymer ?
#
loop_
_entity_poly.entity_id
_entity_poly.type
_entity_poly.pdbx_seq_one_letter_code
_entity_poly.pdbx_strand_id
1 'polypeptide(L)'
;MECAEKLHPDLLAEEASQPEPKDHKMSVARLVAGKCRISHQFSDPDRHERLAMYKRAGISEEQDRLLGFPIREEFWFNRIFENAEAQAVLFICGACHIDSFSQKLQGASYVVNVIERDWSPPVEG
;
A
#
# COMPACT_ATOMS: atom_id res chain seq x y z
N MET A 1 -4.23 11.01 -11.39
CA MET A 1 -5.66 10.82 -11.72
C MET A 1 -5.81 9.86 -12.88
N GLU A 2 -5.09 10.08 -13.97
CA GLU A 2 -5.19 9.28 -15.21
C GLU A 2 -5.10 7.75 -14.99
N CYS A 3 -4.22 7.24 -14.13
CA CYS A 3 -4.16 5.80 -13.86
C CYS A 3 -5.41 5.26 -13.16
N ALA A 4 -5.92 5.93 -12.12
CA ALA A 4 -7.12 5.48 -11.41
C ALA A 4 -8.36 5.53 -12.32
N GLU A 5 -8.44 6.54 -13.19
CA GLU A 5 -9.52 6.69 -14.16
C GLU A 5 -9.46 5.64 -15.28
N LYS A 6 -8.27 5.23 -15.72
CA LYS A 6 -8.12 4.20 -16.77
C LYS A 6 -8.30 2.77 -16.25
N LEU A 7 -7.80 2.51 -15.04
CA LEU A 7 -7.77 1.16 -14.48
C LEU A 7 -9.08 0.79 -13.77
N HIS A 8 -9.87 1.78 -13.35
CA HIS A 8 -11.12 1.58 -12.61
C HIS A 8 -11.01 0.57 -11.46
N PRO A 9 -10.05 0.73 -10.52
CA PRO A 9 -9.94 -0.18 -9.40
C PRO A 9 -11.15 -0.02 -8.46
N ASP A 10 -11.55 -1.11 -7.81
CA ASP A 10 -12.57 -1.10 -6.75
C ASP A 10 -12.03 -0.44 -5.47
N LEU A 11 -10.72 -0.60 -5.25
CA LEU A 11 -10.00 -0.14 -4.07
C LEU A 11 -8.68 0.55 -4.46
N LEU A 12 -8.47 1.73 -3.90
CA LEU A 12 -7.19 2.41 -3.87
C LEU A 12 -6.59 2.27 -2.46
N ALA A 13 -5.52 1.49 -2.36
CA ALA A 13 -4.81 1.24 -1.11
C ALA A 13 -3.44 1.95 -1.11
N GLU A 14 -2.96 2.39 0.05
CA GLU A 14 -1.66 3.05 0.17
C GLU A 14 -0.84 2.56 1.37
N GLU A 15 0.49 2.62 1.22
CA GLU A 15 1.49 2.45 2.28
C GLU A 15 1.51 3.64 3.26
N ALA A 16 0.35 3.99 3.80
CA ALA A 16 0.21 4.93 4.91
C ALA A 16 -0.69 4.33 5.98
N SER A 17 -0.44 4.69 7.23
CA SER A 17 -1.16 4.13 8.40
C SER A 17 -2.34 4.99 8.85
N GLN A 18 -2.32 6.27 8.49
CA GLN A 18 -3.35 7.25 8.81
C GLN A 18 -3.14 8.49 7.92
N PRO A 19 -4.15 9.37 7.76
CA PRO A 19 -3.89 10.69 7.20
C PRO A 19 -2.83 11.39 8.06
N GLU A 20 -1.75 11.88 7.46
CA GLU A 20 -0.67 12.50 8.22
C GLU A 20 -1.18 13.68 9.07
N PRO A 21 -0.96 13.67 10.40
CA PRO A 21 -1.53 14.68 11.28
C PRO A 21 -0.77 16.02 11.26
N LYS A 22 0.38 16.13 10.60
CA LYS A 22 1.31 17.25 10.83
C LYS A 22 1.24 18.41 9.84
N ASP A 23 0.56 18.28 8.70
CA ASP A 23 0.73 19.30 7.63
C ASP A 23 -0.55 19.70 6.87
N HIS A 24 -1.75 19.34 7.34
CA HIS A 24 -3.03 19.58 6.63
C HIS A 24 -3.07 19.07 5.16
N LYS A 25 -2.04 18.34 4.71
CA LYS A 25 -1.96 17.77 3.38
C LYS A 25 -2.63 16.41 3.39
N MET A 26 -3.88 16.41 2.94
CA MET A 26 -4.63 15.20 2.68
C MET A 26 -3.85 14.29 1.72
N SER A 27 -3.87 12.97 1.96
CA SER A 27 -3.28 11.99 1.05
C SER A 27 -3.77 12.23 -0.39
N VAL A 28 -2.82 12.30 -1.33
CA VAL A 28 -3.14 12.41 -2.77
C VAL A 28 -3.93 11.21 -3.22
N ALA A 29 -3.61 10.02 -2.72
CA ALA A 29 -4.31 8.77 -2.98
C ALA A 29 -5.80 8.89 -2.55
N ARG A 30 -6.03 9.34 -1.32
CA ARG A 30 -7.39 9.58 -0.79
C ARG A 30 -8.14 10.65 -1.58
N LEU A 31 -7.48 11.73 -1.96
CA LEU A 31 -8.04 12.78 -2.80
C LEU A 31 -8.50 12.27 -4.17
N VAL A 32 -7.64 11.49 -4.83
CA VAL A 32 -7.95 10.89 -6.13
C VAL A 32 -9.10 9.89 -6.00
N ALA A 33 -9.06 9.01 -4.99
CA ALA A 33 -10.13 8.06 -4.72
C ALA A 33 -11.48 8.76 -4.55
N GLY A 34 -11.53 9.86 -3.77
CA GLY A 34 -12.74 10.66 -3.59
C GLY A 34 -13.27 11.28 -4.89
N LYS A 35 -12.38 11.81 -5.74
CA LYS A 35 -12.77 12.37 -7.05
C LYS A 35 -13.29 11.29 -8.01
N CYS A 36 -12.68 10.11 -7.99
CA CYS A 36 -13.03 8.99 -8.86
C CYS A 36 -14.14 8.10 -8.30
N ARG A 37 -14.65 8.38 -7.08
CA ARG A 37 -15.63 7.55 -6.35
C ARG A 37 -15.17 6.11 -6.13
N ILE A 38 -13.88 5.94 -5.84
CA ILE A 38 -13.24 4.65 -5.54
C ILE A 38 -13.10 4.52 -4.03
N SER A 39 -13.23 3.31 -3.50
CA SER A 39 -12.97 3.05 -2.08
C SER A 39 -11.50 3.30 -1.76
N HIS A 40 -11.22 3.84 -0.57
CA HIS A 40 -9.84 4.15 -0.17
C HIS A 40 -9.47 3.47 1.14
N GLN A 41 -8.24 2.96 1.23
CA GLN A 41 -7.75 2.28 2.43
C GLN A 41 -6.29 2.62 2.76
N PHE A 42 -6.05 2.92 4.04
CA PHE A 42 -4.73 2.97 4.64
C PHE A 42 -4.30 1.56 5.02
N SER A 43 -3.19 1.08 4.46
CA SER A 43 -2.77 -0.31 4.61
C SER A 43 -1.57 -0.50 5.55
N ASP A 44 -0.83 0.56 5.89
CA ASP A 44 0.33 0.40 6.75
C ASP A 44 -0.06 0.28 8.24
N PRO A 45 0.65 -0.50 9.08
CA PRO A 45 0.37 -0.52 10.50
C PRO A 45 0.64 0.84 11.13
N ASP A 46 -0.28 1.28 12.00
CA ASP A 46 0.00 2.41 12.88
C ASP A 46 1.13 2.08 13.89
N ARG A 47 1.52 3.05 14.71
CA ARG A 47 2.60 2.86 15.69
C ARG A 47 2.32 1.69 16.65
N HIS A 48 1.09 1.55 17.11
CA HIS A 48 0.72 0.50 18.06
C HIS A 48 0.70 -0.87 17.37
N GLU A 49 0.10 -0.96 16.19
CA GLU A 49 0.04 -2.16 15.36
C GLU A 49 1.44 -2.63 14.97
N ARG A 50 2.32 -1.70 14.57
CA ARG A 50 3.70 -1.99 14.20
C ARG A 50 4.48 -2.58 15.35
N LEU A 51 4.36 -2.00 16.55
CA LEU A 51 4.99 -2.53 17.76
C LEU A 51 4.45 -3.92 18.11
N ALA A 52 3.14 -4.13 18.05
CA ALA A 52 2.52 -5.42 18.34
C ALA A 52 2.93 -6.50 17.34
N MET A 53 2.94 -6.16 16.05
CA MET A 53 3.33 -7.03 14.94
C MET A 53 4.76 -7.53 15.10
N TYR A 54 5.73 -6.61 15.27
CA TYR A 54 7.14 -6.97 15.44
C TYR A 54 7.41 -7.72 16.75
N LYS A 55 6.75 -7.32 17.85
CA LYS A 55 6.82 -8.06 19.11
C LYS A 55 6.33 -9.51 18.95
N ARG A 56 5.24 -9.72 18.21
CA ARG A 56 4.69 -11.07 17.94
C ARG A 56 5.62 -11.89 17.05
N ALA A 57 6.24 -11.27 16.06
CA ALA A 57 7.21 -11.93 15.17
C ALA A 57 8.56 -12.23 15.85
N GLY A 58 8.86 -11.60 16.99
CA GLY A 58 10.13 -11.77 17.70
C GLY A 58 11.32 -11.13 16.98
N ILE A 59 11.07 -10.16 16.09
CA ILE A 59 12.10 -9.43 15.34
C ILE A 59 11.87 -7.92 15.43
N SER A 60 12.89 -7.13 15.16
CA SER A 60 12.78 -5.67 15.01
C SER A 60 12.40 -5.26 13.59
N GLU A 61 11.95 -4.01 13.43
CA GLU A 61 11.70 -3.39 12.13
C GLU A 61 12.96 -3.36 11.26
N GLU A 62 14.13 -3.15 11.86
CA GLU A 62 15.41 -3.18 11.14
C GLU A 62 15.72 -4.59 10.61
N GLN A 63 15.45 -5.62 11.41
CA GLN A 63 15.63 -7.01 10.96
C GLN A 63 14.66 -7.34 9.81
N ASP A 64 13.40 -6.92 9.92
CA ASP A 64 12.42 -7.09 8.84
C ASP A 64 12.89 -6.39 7.56
N ARG A 65 13.39 -5.15 7.65
CA ARG A 65 13.97 -4.41 6.53
C ARG A 65 15.13 -5.15 5.87
N LEU A 66 16.06 -5.69 6.66
CA LEU A 66 17.19 -6.47 6.14
C LEU A 66 16.77 -7.76 5.44
N LEU A 67 15.59 -8.29 5.80
CA LEU A 67 14.99 -9.48 5.18
C LEU A 67 14.07 -9.15 3.99
N GLY A 68 13.94 -7.87 3.60
CA GLY A 68 13.06 -7.46 2.51
C GLY A 68 11.59 -7.28 2.92
N PHE A 69 11.34 -6.89 4.18
CA PHE A 69 10.03 -6.56 4.73
C PHE A 69 8.96 -7.66 4.72
N PRO A 70 9.30 -8.95 4.96
CA PRO A 70 8.31 -10.03 4.90
C PRO A 70 7.15 -9.83 5.87
N ILE A 71 7.39 -9.29 7.07
CA ILE A 71 6.35 -9.10 8.09
C ILE A 71 5.43 -7.93 7.74
N ARG A 72 6.00 -6.80 7.30
CA ARG A 72 5.21 -5.62 6.93
C ARG A 72 4.35 -5.87 5.69
N GLU A 73 4.89 -6.55 4.69
CA GLU A 73 4.13 -6.93 3.50
C GLU A 73 3.04 -7.96 3.78
N GLU A 74 3.30 -8.92 4.68
CA GLU A 74 2.28 -9.86 5.13
C GLU A 74 1.11 -9.14 5.82
N PHE A 75 1.43 -8.12 6.61
CA PHE A 75 0.41 -7.29 7.23
C PHE A 75 -0.43 -6.54 6.19
N TRP A 76 0.18 -5.96 5.16
CA TRP A 76 -0.55 -5.30 4.08
C TRP A 76 -1.43 -6.28 3.31
N PHE A 77 -0.89 -7.46 2.98
CA PHE A 77 -1.64 -8.51 2.30
C PHE A 77 -2.91 -8.84 3.07
N ASN A 78 -2.78 -9.15 4.35
CA ASN A 78 -3.92 -9.50 5.20
C ASN A 78 -4.90 -8.34 5.31
N ARG A 79 -4.41 -7.12 5.55
CA ARG A 79 -5.26 -5.93 5.68
C ARG A 79 -6.02 -5.61 4.39
N ILE A 80 -5.40 -5.73 3.23
CA ILE A 80 -6.01 -5.40 1.94
C ILE A 80 -6.98 -6.50 1.51
N PHE A 81 -6.62 -7.77 1.69
CA PHE A 81 -7.32 -8.87 1.02
C PHE A 81 -8.14 -9.79 1.95
N GLU A 82 -7.96 -9.76 3.29
CA GLU A 82 -8.81 -10.58 4.19
C GLU A 82 -10.24 -10.05 4.29
N ASN A 83 -10.48 -8.76 4.03
CA ASN A 83 -11.77 -8.11 4.28
C ASN A 83 -12.33 -7.33 3.08
N ALA A 84 -11.65 -7.36 1.92
CA ALA A 84 -12.10 -6.60 0.76
C ALA A 84 -12.86 -7.49 -0.22
N GLU A 85 -14.07 -7.06 -0.57
CA GLU A 85 -14.80 -7.54 -1.76
C GLU A 85 -14.19 -7.03 -3.07
N ALA A 86 -13.13 -6.22 -2.99
CA ALA A 86 -12.45 -5.63 -4.13
C ALA A 86 -11.82 -6.71 -5.02
N GLN A 87 -12.18 -6.71 -6.30
CA GLN A 87 -11.60 -7.59 -7.30
C GLN A 87 -10.38 -6.97 -7.97
N ALA A 88 -10.34 -5.63 -8.05
CA ALA A 88 -9.23 -4.86 -8.58
C ALA A 88 -8.72 -3.85 -7.54
N VAL A 89 -7.44 -3.99 -7.16
CA VAL A 89 -6.79 -3.09 -6.21
C VAL A 89 -5.66 -2.33 -6.91
N LEU A 90 -5.68 -1.01 -6.79
CA LEU A 90 -4.51 -0.17 -7.09
C LEU A 90 -3.79 0.14 -5.78
N PHE A 91 -2.62 -0.45 -5.60
CA PHE A 91 -1.81 -0.28 -4.39
C PHE A 91 -0.61 0.65 -4.64
N ILE A 92 -0.46 1.67 -3.81
CA ILE A 92 0.65 2.64 -3.86
C ILE A 92 1.62 2.32 -2.71
N CYS A 93 2.86 2.00 -3.04
CA CYS A 93 3.92 1.69 -2.08
C CYS A 93 5.29 2.19 -2.54
N GLY A 94 6.26 2.21 -1.63
CA GLY A 94 7.65 2.53 -1.94
C GLY A 94 8.28 1.51 -2.90
N ALA A 95 9.17 1.99 -3.77
CA ALA A 95 9.77 1.18 -4.84
C ALA A 95 10.49 -0.09 -4.34
N CYS A 96 11.03 -0.05 -3.12
CA CYS A 96 11.71 -1.17 -2.49
C CYS A 96 10.81 -2.39 -2.23
N HIS A 97 9.49 -2.21 -2.23
CA HIS A 97 8.52 -3.29 -2.01
C HIS A 97 7.99 -3.92 -3.28
N ILE A 98 8.21 -3.30 -4.45
CA ILE A 98 7.55 -3.71 -5.69
C ILE A 98 7.85 -5.17 -6.01
N ASP A 99 9.11 -5.58 -5.94
CA ASP A 99 9.52 -6.94 -6.32
C ASP A 99 9.07 -8.00 -5.30
N SER A 100 9.38 -7.81 -4.02
CA SER A 100 9.02 -8.74 -2.94
C SER A 100 7.51 -8.88 -2.75
N PHE A 101 6.77 -7.77 -2.81
CA PHE A 101 5.33 -7.79 -2.66
C PHE A 101 4.64 -8.38 -3.90
N SER A 102 5.13 -8.09 -5.11
CA SER A 102 4.62 -8.74 -6.33
C SER A 102 4.79 -10.25 -6.28
N GLN A 103 5.94 -10.75 -5.84
CA GLN A 103 6.18 -12.19 -5.67
C GLN A 103 5.23 -12.80 -4.64
N LYS A 104 4.98 -12.12 -3.52
CA LYS A 104 4.01 -12.56 -2.50
C LYS A 104 2.61 -12.69 -3.09
N LEU A 105 2.14 -11.65 -3.79
CA LEU A 105 0.82 -11.63 -4.43
C LEU A 105 0.68 -12.71 -5.51
N GLN A 106 1.69 -12.90 -6.35
CA GLN A 106 1.72 -13.96 -7.35
C GLN A 106 1.72 -15.36 -6.71
N GLY A 107 2.44 -15.54 -5.60
CA GLY A 107 2.40 -16.78 -4.80
C GLY A 107 1.01 -17.08 -4.23
N ALA A 108 0.21 -16.03 -3.96
CA ALA A 108 -1.19 -16.12 -3.57
C ALA A 108 -2.17 -16.14 -4.78
N SER A 109 -1.68 -16.38 -5.99
CA SER A 109 -2.46 -16.48 -7.24
C SER A 109 -3.13 -15.18 -7.70
N TYR A 110 -2.66 -14.01 -7.26
CA TYR A 110 -3.08 -12.72 -7.81
C TYR A 110 -2.35 -12.40 -9.11
N VAL A 111 -3.05 -11.77 -10.06
CA VAL A 111 -2.43 -11.16 -11.23
C VAL A 111 -1.90 -9.79 -10.83
N VAL A 112 -0.59 -9.59 -10.99
CA VAL A 112 0.09 -8.34 -10.60
C VAL A 112 0.60 -7.62 -11.84
N ASN A 113 0.18 -6.36 -11.99
CA ASN A 113 0.66 -5.45 -13.02
C ASN A 113 1.35 -4.25 -12.36
N VAL A 114 2.67 -4.12 -12.56
CA VAL A 114 3.41 -2.93 -12.11
C VAL A 114 3.12 -1.80 -13.10
N ILE A 115 2.36 -0.80 -12.66
CA ILE A 115 1.95 0.34 -13.49
C ILE A 115 3.11 1.32 -13.68
N GLU A 116 3.83 1.62 -12.61
CA GLU A 116 4.94 2.58 -12.62
C GLU A 116 5.92 2.26 -11.49
N ARG A 117 7.22 2.46 -11.72
CA ARG A 117 8.26 2.41 -10.68
C ARG A 117 8.81 3.81 -10.46
N ASP A 118 9.17 4.13 -9.22
CA ASP A 118 9.83 5.40 -8.88
C ASP A 118 9.07 6.64 -9.38
N TRP A 119 7.73 6.60 -9.31
CA TRP A 119 6.88 7.67 -9.81
C TRP A 119 7.23 9.00 -9.14
N SER A 120 7.47 10.00 -9.97
CA SER A 120 7.68 11.38 -9.54
C SER A 120 6.55 12.26 -10.07
N PRO A 121 6.07 13.24 -9.29
CA PRO A 121 5.11 14.20 -9.81
C PRO A 121 5.74 14.93 -11.00
N PRO A 122 4.95 15.28 -12.03
CA PRO A 122 5.45 16.12 -13.11
C PRO A 122 5.99 17.43 -12.52
N VAL A 123 7.18 17.83 -12.95
CA VAL A 123 7.78 19.11 -12.56
C VAL A 123 6.89 20.21 -13.15
N GLU A 124 6.23 20.99 -12.30
CA GLU A 124 5.52 22.19 -12.75
C GLU A 124 6.57 23.18 -13.29
N GLY A 125 6.45 23.52 -14.57
CA GLY A 125 7.23 24.56 -15.23
C GLY A 125 6.45 25.86 -15.35
#